data_AF-A0A1C2I2N6-F1
#
_entry.id   AF-A0A1C2I2N6-F1
#
_cell.length_a   1.000
_cell.length_b   1.000
_cell.length_c   1.000
_cell.angle_alpha   90.00
_cell.angle_beta   90.00
_cell.angle_gamma   90.00
#
_symmetry.space_group_name_H-M   'P 1'
#
loop_
_entity.id
_entity.type
_entity.pdbx_description
1 polymer ?
#
loop_
_entity_poly.entity_id
_entity_poly.type
_entity_poly.pdbx_seq_one_letter_code
_entity_poly.pdbx_strand_id
1 'polypeptide(L)' 'MTSLNMKGPYNLDIKSIDAEITQESPGNYAIGTVNKDGNFLVNYVGRSDRDINARIKQHMVPRHFKWVA' A
#
# COMPACT_ATOMS: atom_id res chain seq x y z
N MET A 1 -4.11 24.26 3.38
CA MET A 1 -3.67 22.91 3.78
C MET A 1 -3.41 22.11 2.53
N THR A 2 -2.19 21.62 2.32
CA THR A 2 -1.86 20.83 1.14
C THR A 2 -2.49 19.44 1.31
N SER A 3 -3.50 19.13 0.51
CA SER A 3 -3.97 17.76 0.39
C SER A 3 -2.88 16.96 -0.34
N LEU A 4 -2.53 15.79 0.19
CA LEU A 4 -1.53 14.90 -0.44
C LEU A 4 -2.04 14.24 -1.72
N ASN A 5 -3.26 14.57 -2.16
CA ASN A 5 -3.97 14.02 -3.31
C ASN A 5 -3.90 12.48 -3.38
N MET A 6 -3.93 11.82 -2.21
CA MET A 6 -3.92 10.37 -2.11
C MET A 6 -5.30 9.81 -2.42
N LYS A 7 -5.35 8.74 -3.20
CA LYS A 7 -6.59 7.98 -3.47
C LYS A 7 -6.86 6.99 -2.34
N GLY A 8 -8.12 6.80 -1.97
CA GLY A 8 -8.56 5.88 -0.91
C GLY A 8 -9.21 6.57 0.29
N PRO A 9 -9.30 5.90 1.45
CA PRO A 9 -8.71 4.59 1.77
C PRO A 9 -9.41 3.42 1.06
N TYR A 10 -8.63 2.39 0.71
CA TYR A 10 -9.11 1.14 0.14
C TYR A 10 -8.79 -0.04 1.07
N ASN A 11 -9.47 -1.16 0.89
CA ASN A 11 -9.11 -2.38 1.62
C ASN A 11 -7.69 -2.82 1.27
N LEU A 12 -6.93 -3.21 2.28
CA LEU A 12 -5.65 -3.86 2.08
C LEU A 12 -5.89 -5.35 1.76
N ASP A 13 -6.36 -5.61 0.54
CA ASP A 13 -6.49 -6.95 -0.05
C ASP A 13 -6.04 -6.95 -1.53
N ILE A 14 -5.67 -8.13 -2.04
CA ILE A 14 -5.10 -8.28 -3.39
C ILE A 14 -6.05 -7.71 -4.45
N LYS A 15 -7.35 -7.95 -4.31
CA LYS A 15 -8.37 -7.56 -5.28
C LYS A 15 -8.47 -6.03 -5.37
N SER A 16 -8.53 -5.35 -4.23
CA SER A 16 -8.57 -3.88 -4.18
C SER A 16 -7.29 -3.26 -4.73
N ILE A 17 -6.12 -3.83 -4.43
CA ILE A 17 -4.84 -3.32 -4.98
C ILE A 17 -4.80 -3.43 -6.51
N ASP A 18 -5.18 -4.60 -7.06
CA ASP A 18 -5.15 -4.83 -8.50
C ASP A 18 -6.20 -4.02 -9.27
N ALA A 19 -7.34 -3.71 -8.65
CA ALA A 19 -8.38 -2.88 -9.25
C ALA A 19 -7.98 -1.40 -9.31
N GLU A 20 -7.34 -0.88 -8.26
CA GLU A 20 -7.03 0.56 -8.15
C GLU A 20 -5.66 0.93 -8.74
N ILE A 21 -4.70 0.00 -8.72
CA ILE A 21 -3.33 0.20 -9.18
C ILE A 21 -3.05 -0.72 -10.36
N THR A 22 -3.57 -0.32 -11.52
CA THR A 22 -3.57 -1.14 -12.75
C THR A 22 -2.28 -1.04 -13.56
N GLN A 23 -1.40 -0.09 -13.24
CA GLN A 23 -0.16 0.17 -13.96
C GLN A 23 1.06 0.02 -13.06
N GLU A 24 2.11 -0.63 -13.57
CA GLU A 24 3.44 -0.63 -12.96
C GLU A 24 3.94 0.82 -12.90
N SER A 25 4.05 1.36 -11.69
CA SER A 25 4.44 2.75 -11.48
C SER A 25 5.13 2.97 -10.12
N PRO A 26 6.09 3.91 -10.04
CA PRO A 26 6.65 4.37 -8.78
C PRO A 26 5.60 5.15 -7.99
N GLY A 27 5.75 5.21 -6.67
CA GLY A 27 4.91 6.07 -5.84
C GLY A 27 5.04 5.84 -4.34
N ASN A 28 4.40 6.73 -3.59
CA ASN A 28 4.28 6.65 -2.14
C ASN A 28 2.90 6.08 -1.76
N TYR A 29 2.85 5.34 -0.66
CA TYR A 29 1.61 4.76 -0.14
C TYR A 29 1.59 4.82 1.38
N ALA A 30 0.37 4.76 1.94
CA ALA A 30 0.15 4.60 3.37
C ALA A 30 -0.71 3.35 3.61
N ILE A 31 -0.36 2.58 4.63
CA ILE A 31 -1.17 1.49 5.16
C ILE A 31 -1.68 1.94 6.53
N GLY A 32 -2.95 1.69 6.79
CA GLY A 32 -3.62 2.20 7.97
C GLY A 32 -4.90 1.45 8.28
N THR A 33 -5.54 1.84 9.37
CA THR A 33 -6.88 1.39 9.74
C THR A 33 -7.87 2.54 9.62
N VAL A 34 -9.15 2.23 9.41
CA VAL A 34 -10.22 3.23 9.45
C VAL A 34 -10.89 3.15 10.82
N ASN A 35 -10.95 4.26 11.55
CA ASN A 35 -11.60 4.30 12.85
C ASN A 35 -13.15 4.34 12.70
N LYS A 36 -13.87 4.32 13.84
CA LYS A 36 -15.34 4.35 13.84
C LYS A 36 -15.94 5.62 13.21
N ASP A 37 -15.17 6.70 13.17
CA ASP A 37 -15.56 8.00 12.60
C ASP A 37 -15.22 8.13 11.11
N GLY A 38 -14.67 7.08 10.49
CA GLY A 38 -14.25 7.09 9.09
C GLY A 38 -12.89 7.73 8.84
N ASN A 39 -12.15 8.10 9.89
CA ASN A 39 -10.81 8.66 9.75
C ASN A 39 -9.79 7.57 9.43
N PHE A 40 -8.98 7.80 8.40
CA PHE A 40 -7.85 6.93 8.08
C PHE A 40 -6.68 7.22 9.03
N LEU A 41 -6.37 6.26 9.89
CA LEU A 41 -5.25 6.30 10.82
C LEU A 41 -4.05 5.59 10.21
N VAL A 42 -3.00 6.35 9.89
CA VAL A 42 -1.79 5.82 9.28
C VAL A 42 -1.03 4.94 10.28
N ASN A 43 -0.73 3.71 9.87
CA ASN A 43 0.12 2.77 10.62
C ASN A 43 1.52 2.66 10.00
N TYR A 44 1.64 2.79 8.68
CA TYR A 44 2.90 2.67 7.95
C TYR A 44 2.89 3.55 6.70
N VAL A 45 4.02 4.17 6.38
CA VAL A 45 4.25 4.92 5.13
C VAL A 45 5.40 4.27 4.39
N GLY A 46 5.22 4.05 3.09
CA GLY A 46 6.24 3.45 2.25
C GLY A 46 6.31 4.08 0.87
N ARG A 47 7.31 3.62 0.13
CA ARG A 47 7.59 4.01 -1.25
C ARG A 47 7.97 2.79 -2.07
N SER A 48 7.67 2.84 -3.36
CA SER A 48 8.23 1.96 -4.39
C SER A 48 8.82 2.81 -5.51
N ASP A 49 9.99 2.44 -6.01
CA ASP A 49 10.65 3.13 -7.13
C ASP A 49 10.27 2.57 -8.50
N ARG A 50 9.47 1.51 -8.52
CA ARG A 50 9.13 0.80 -9.76
C ARG A 50 7.68 0.36 -9.82
N ASP A 51 7.27 -0.42 -8.83
CA ASP A 51 5.95 -1.04 -8.80
C ASP A 51 5.34 -0.90 -7.41
N ILE A 52 4.42 0.05 -7.26
CA ILE A 52 3.72 0.27 -6.00
C ILE A 52 2.69 -0.83 -5.69
N ASN A 53 2.08 -1.45 -6.72
CA ASN A 53 1.15 -2.56 -6.57
C ASN A 53 1.85 -3.75 -5.90
N ALA A 54 2.94 -4.22 -6.50
CA ALA A 54 3.72 -5.32 -5.95
C ALA A 54 4.28 -5.00 -4.56
N ARG A 55 4.71 -3.75 -4.33
CA ARG A 55 5.26 -3.33 -3.04
C ARG A 55 4.23 -3.34 -1.91
N ILE A 56 2.99 -2.88 -2.15
CA ILE A 56 1.94 -2.91 -1.12
C ILE A 56 1.58 -4.37 -0.77
N LYS A 57 1.49 -5.26 -1.76
CA LYS A 57 1.23 -6.70 -1.54
C LYS A 57 2.28 -7.39 -0.65
N GLN A 58 3.53 -6.91 -0.62
CA GLN A 58 4.56 -7.44 0.28
C GLN A 58 4.28 -7.22 1.77
N HIS A 59 3.33 -6.35 2.12
CA HIS A 59 2.89 -6.13 3.51
C HIS A 59 1.83 -7.11 3.97
N MET A 60 1.28 -7.95 3.07
CA MET A 60 0.10 -8.76 3.35
C MET A 60 0.37 -10.06 4.10
N VAL A 61 1.61 -10.57 4.17
CA VAL A 61 1.86 -11.96 4.58
C VAL A 61 3.29 -12.27 5.08
N PRO A 62 3.48 -13.41 5.82
CA PRO A 62 4.76 -13.80 6.39
C PRO A 62 5.76 -14.24 5.31
N ARG A 63 7.02 -13.83 5.45
CA ARG A 63 8.07 -14.10 4.47
C ARG A 63 9.09 -15.10 5.02
N HIS A 64 9.54 -16.00 4.17
CA HIS A 64 10.66 -16.91 4.42
C HIS A 64 11.70 -16.67 3.33
N PHE A 65 12.98 -16.57 3.69
CA PHE A 65 14.07 -16.43 2.72
C PHE A 65 15.20 -17.42 3.03
N LYS A 66 15.87 -17.91 1.99
CA LYS A 66 17.14 -18.63 2.02
C LYS A 66 17.99 -18.07 0.89
N TRP A 67 19.30 -18.00 1.08
CA TRP A 67 20.21 -17.43 0.10
C TRP A 67 21.51 -18.26 0.03
N VAL A 68 22.21 -18.16 -1.10
CA VAL A 68 23.59 -18.64 -1.30
C VAL A 68 24.33 -17.58 -2.13
N ALA A 69 25.62 -17.39 -1.85
CA ALA A 69 26.49 -16.47 -2.58
C ALA A 69 26.88 -17.04 -3.95
#